data_AF-A0A0Q8B273-F1
#
_entry.id   AF-A0A0Q8B273-F1
#
_cell.length_a   1.000
_cell.length_b   1.000
_cell.length_c   1.000
_cell.angle_alpha   90.00
_cell.angle_beta   90.00
_cell.angle_gamma   90.00
#
_symmetry.space_group_name_H-M   'P 1'
#
loop_
_entity.id
_entity.type
_entity.pdbx_description
1 polymer ?
#
loop_
_entity_poly.entity_id
_entity_poly.type
_entity_poly.pdbx_seq_one_letter_code
_entity_poly.pdbx_strand_id
1 'polypeptide(L)'
;MAMRIVADAARLLGAPRLLPIASAHIDGALYHGDSGTLFAEKLVEGGAHVAVRSTLNVGALDLLGCSRVRLEEPQRGMARRMTEAYRKLGCEQSWTCAPYQAGHRPEFGSDVAWGESNAVVFCNSVLGARTNRYGDFLDIACAIAGRAPDYGLHRPENRRARLLFDVRALPAAFLASEIAWPVLGSLYGREVGNAVGVVTGIERHPGEDALKAFGAAAASSGAVGLFHIAGITPEAADPQTALDNIEPEQTIRVTPEMIAAARASLSTAQHATAIDAVAIGSPHLSLDEFERLAMLIDGRRLSVPIHACTGRHVVTELDRTGLRKALESCGVVIVADTCVVVTPILAELAGGVLMTNSGKFAHYAPGNTGYSVVYGSLTDCVESAVTGKPVYTDMAA
;
A
#
# COMPACT_ATOMS: atom_id res chain seq x y z
N MET A 1 -7.09 0.57 29.61
CA MET A 1 -6.51 1.69 28.82
C MET A 1 -7.10 1.75 27.42
N ALA A 2 -6.93 0.70 26.59
CA ALA A 2 -7.44 0.63 25.22
C ALA A 2 -8.93 1.02 25.06
N MET A 3 -9.82 0.39 25.83
CA MET A 3 -11.26 0.71 25.77
C MET A 3 -11.58 2.20 26.04
N ARG A 4 -10.81 2.86 26.92
CA ARG A 4 -10.97 4.30 27.17
C ARG A 4 -10.54 5.13 25.95
N ILE A 5 -9.42 4.79 25.33
CA ILE A 5 -8.95 5.43 24.09
C ILE A 5 -10.02 5.30 23.00
N VAL A 6 -10.55 4.10 22.79
CA VAL A 6 -11.60 3.85 21.78
C VAL A 6 -12.87 4.64 22.08
N ALA A 7 -13.33 4.67 23.34
CA ALA A 7 -14.51 5.43 23.74
C ALA A 7 -14.33 6.95 23.60
N ASP A 8 -13.16 7.48 23.97
CA ASP A 8 -12.85 8.90 23.86
C ASP A 8 -12.71 9.31 22.38
N ALA A 9 -12.02 8.50 21.57
CA ALA A 9 -11.93 8.69 20.12
C ALA A 9 -13.33 8.65 19.47
N ALA A 10 -14.19 7.72 19.87
CA ALA A 10 -15.56 7.66 19.38
C ALA A 10 -16.36 8.93 19.66
N ARG A 11 -16.24 9.51 20.86
CA ARG A 11 -16.88 10.80 21.16
C ARG A 11 -16.33 11.94 20.30
N LEU A 12 -15.02 12.01 20.11
CA LEU A 12 -14.38 13.02 19.25
C LEU A 12 -14.80 12.91 17.79
N LEU A 13 -15.00 11.68 17.31
CA LEU A 13 -15.40 11.38 15.92
C LEU A 13 -16.92 11.44 15.71
N GLY A 14 -17.71 11.77 16.74
CA GLY A 14 -19.17 11.83 16.66
C GLY A 14 -19.83 10.45 16.47
N ALA A 15 -19.15 9.37 16.84
CA ALA A 15 -19.70 8.02 16.78
C ALA A 15 -20.69 7.80 17.95
N PRO A 16 -21.96 7.43 17.69
CA PRO A 16 -22.99 7.26 18.71
C PRO A 16 -22.78 5.98 19.53
N ARG A 17 -22.00 5.03 19.02
CA ARG A 17 -21.71 3.74 19.65
C ARG A 17 -20.39 3.16 19.14
N LEU A 18 -20.00 2.05 19.75
CA LEU A 18 -18.90 1.21 19.29
C LEU A 18 -19.45 -0.07 18.66
N LEU A 19 -18.86 -0.49 17.54
CA LEU A 19 -19.21 -1.70 16.82
C LEU A 19 -18.26 -2.84 17.21
N PRO A 20 -18.70 -4.11 17.24
CA PRO A 20 -17.76 -5.24 17.19
C PRO A 20 -16.95 -5.17 15.91
N ILE A 21 -15.69 -5.58 15.98
CA ILE A 21 -14.86 -5.82 14.78
C ILE A 21 -14.51 -7.30 14.69
N ALA A 22 -14.38 -7.81 13.47
CA ALA A 22 -13.99 -9.20 13.22
C ALA A 22 -12.47 -9.41 13.30
N SER A 23 -11.69 -8.38 12.94
CA SER A 23 -10.24 -8.43 12.90
C SER A 23 -9.60 -7.04 12.89
N ALA A 24 -8.26 -6.99 12.99
CA ALA A 24 -7.48 -5.76 12.87
C ALA A 24 -6.18 -5.94 12.06
N HIS A 25 -5.73 -4.88 11.42
CA HIS A 25 -4.41 -4.78 10.81
C HIS A 25 -3.72 -3.52 11.32
N ILE A 26 -2.67 -3.72 12.10
CA ILE A 26 -2.06 -2.67 12.92
C ILE A 26 -0.99 -1.95 12.13
N ASP A 27 -1.22 -0.68 11.84
CA ASP A 27 -0.28 0.25 11.20
C ASP A 27 0.74 0.79 12.20
N GLY A 28 0.31 1.04 13.45
CA GLY A 28 1.14 1.62 14.51
C GLY A 28 2.35 0.78 14.96
N ALA A 29 2.58 -0.38 14.35
CA ALA A 29 3.76 -1.22 14.55
C ALA A 29 5.01 -0.73 13.78
N LEU A 30 4.91 0.43 13.11
CA LEU A 30 6.01 1.12 12.45
C LEU A 30 6.68 2.14 13.38
N TYR A 31 8.01 2.09 13.49
CA TYR A 31 8.76 2.99 14.37
C TYR A 31 8.96 4.37 13.74
N HIS A 32 8.19 5.36 14.22
CA HIS A 32 8.34 6.79 13.89
C HIS A 32 8.90 7.63 15.05
N GLY A 33 9.31 6.97 16.13
CA GLY A 33 9.83 7.62 17.33
C GLY A 33 9.49 6.84 18.61
N ASP A 34 10.07 7.29 19.71
CA ASP A 34 10.04 6.60 20.99
C ASP A 34 8.61 6.39 21.52
N SER A 35 7.71 7.34 21.25
CA SER A 35 6.33 7.33 21.75
C SER A 35 5.58 6.05 21.36
N GLY A 36 5.72 5.57 20.14
CA GLY A 36 5.04 4.34 19.71
C GLY A 36 5.55 3.10 20.42
N THR A 37 6.87 3.04 20.68
CA THR A 37 7.49 1.93 21.41
C THR A 37 6.99 1.92 22.85
N LEU A 38 7.08 3.07 23.52
CA LEU A 38 6.67 3.22 24.90
C LEU A 38 5.16 3.00 25.08
N PHE A 39 4.34 3.38 24.10
CA PHE A 39 2.90 3.12 24.12
C PHE A 39 2.60 1.62 24.05
N ALA A 40 3.23 0.89 23.13
CA ALA A 40 3.05 -0.56 23.00
C ALA A 40 3.52 -1.29 24.27
N GLU A 41 4.66 -0.90 24.84
CA GLU A 41 5.15 -1.45 26.10
C GLU A 41 4.23 -1.15 27.28
N LYS A 42 3.63 0.04 27.33
CA LYS A 42 2.65 0.40 28.37
C LYS A 42 1.41 -0.50 28.32
N LEU A 43 0.97 -0.87 27.12
CA LEU A 43 -0.13 -1.83 26.96
C LEU A 43 0.28 -3.22 27.49
N VAL A 44 1.50 -3.67 27.19
CA VAL A 44 2.04 -4.95 27.70
C VAL A 44 2.17 -4.94 29.23
N GLU A 45 2.72 -3.89 29.82
CA GLU A 45 2.79 -3.72 31.28
C GLU A 45 1.40 -3.78 31.94
N GLY A 46 0.38 -3.26 31.24
CA GLY A 46 -1.01 -3.32 31.67
C GLY A 46 -1.68 -4.69 31.47
N GLY A 47 -0.96 -5.71 30.99
CA GLY A 47 -1.50 -7.05 30.74
C GLY A 47 -2.47 -7.14 29.56
N ALA A 48 -2.40 -6.20 28.61
CA ALA A 48 -3.30 -6.20 27.47
C ALA A 48 -2.97 -7.31 26.46
N HIS A 49 -4.01 -7.82 25.81
CA HIS A 49 -3.91 -8.72 24.66
C HIS A 49 -4.97 -8.35 23.63
N VAL A 50 -4.69 -8.61 22.35
CA VAL A 50 -5.69 -8.43 21.29
C VAL A 50 -6.87 -9.38 21.51
N ALA A 51 -8.10 -8.87 21.37
CA ALA A 51 -9.32 -9.64 21.54
C ALA A 51 -9.80 -10.29 20.22
N VAL A 52 -9.27 -9.83 19.09
CA VAL A 52 -9.60 -10.30 17.74
C VAL A 52 -8.33 -10.61 16.97
N ARG A 53 -8.45 -11.42 15.90
CA ARG A 53 -7.33 -11.72 15.00
C ARG A 53 -6.69 -10.42 14.53
N SER A 54 -5.40 -10.24 14.79
CA SER A 54 -4.71 -8.99 14.53
C SER A 54 -3.38 -9.24 13.84
N THR A 55 -3.16 -8.66 12.67
CA THR A 55 -1.90 -8.78 11.91
C THR A 55 -1.13 -7.46 11.92
N LEU A 56 0.17 -7.51 11.65
CA LEU A 56 1.06 -6.34 11.72
C LEU A 56 1.42 -5.82 10.32
N ASN A 57 1.34 -4.50 10.15
CA ASN A 57 1.93 -3.80 9.01
C ASN A 57 3.48 -3.89 9.06
N VAL A 58 4.16 -3.35 8.07
CA VAL A 58 5.61 -3.19 8.02
C VAL A 58 6.19 -2.59 9.31
N GLY A 59 7.34 -3.11 9.71
CA GLY A 59 8.13 -2.57 10.81
C GLY A 59 9.28 -1.70 10.30
N ALA A 60 10.15 -1.27 11.21
CA ALA A 60 11.36 -0.51 10.89
C ALA A 60 12.61 -1.38 10.72
N LEU A 61 12.44 -2.70 10.63
CA LEU A 61 13.52 -3.68 10.58
C LEU A 61 13.17 -4.77 9.56
N ASP A 62 14.19 -5.27 8.88
CA ASP A 62 14.13 -6.54 8.15
C ASP A 62 14.49 -7.65 9.14
N LEU A 63 13.49 -8.44 9.56
CA LEU A 63 13.68 -9.50 10.56
C LEU A 63 14.10 -10.83 9.94
N LEU A 64 14.07 -10.93 8.60
CA LEU A 64 14.51 -12.11 7.85
C LEU A 64 15.98 -12.02 7.42
N GLY A 65 16.59 -10.84 7.53
CA GLY A 65 17.97 -10.60 7.12
C GLY A 65 18.14 -10.59 5.60
N CYS A 66 17.08 -10.23 4.85
CA CYS A 66 17.14 -10.15 3.39
C CYS A 66 17.89 -8.92 2.90
N SER A 67 17.84 -7.82 3.67
CA SER A 67 18.45 -6.55 3.33
C SER A 67 19.23 -5.93 4.49
N ARG A 68 20.19 -5.08 4.16
CA ARG A 68 20.94 -4.30 5.15
C ARG A 68 20.12 -3.08 5.58
N VAL A 69 19.59 -3.12 6.80
CA VAL A 69 19.01 -1.96 7.47
C VAL A 69 20.10 -1.07 8.07
N ARG A 70 20.10 0.22 7.75
CA ARG A 70 21.07 1.25 8.21
C ARG A 70 20.56 2.07 9.39
N LEU A 71 19.48 1.64 10.04
CA LEU A 71 18.97 2.29 11.24
C LEU A 71 19.97 2.10 12.38
N GLU A 72 20.53 3.16 12.94
CA GLU A 72 21.56 3.07 13.99
C GLU A 72 20.95 3.04 15.40
N GLU A 73 21.79 2.77 16.41
CA GLU A 73 21.38 2.93 17.81
C GLU A 73 21.31 4.41 18.20
N PRO A 74 20.40 4.82 19.10
CA PRO A 74 19.48 3.98 19.89
C PRO A 74 18.17 3.58 19.18
N GLN A 75 17.87 4.14 18.00
CA GLN A 75 16.61 3.93 17.29
C GLN A 75 16.37 2.47 16.91
N ARG A 76 17.42 1.75 16.51
CA ARG A 76 17.35 0.32 16.22
C ARG A 76 16.93 -0.49 17.45
N GLY A 77 17.44 -0.17 18.64
CA GLY A 77 17.01 -0.76 19.89
C GLY A 77 15.53 -0.51 20.21
N MET A 78 15.05 0.71 19.95
CA MET A 78 13.63 1.05 20.12
C MET A 78 12.73 0.27 19.15
N ALA A 79 13.10 0.20 17.87
CA ALA A 79 12.35 -0.59 16.88
C ALA A 79 12.23 -2.07 17.29
N ARG A 80 13.32 -2.69 17.80
CA ARG A 80 13.27 -4.07 18.30
C ARG A 80 12.33 -4.23 19.49
N ARG A 81 12.35 -3.27 20.43
CA ARG A 81 11.42 -3.27 21.57
C ARG A 81 9.98 -3.15 21.14
N MET A 82 9.68 -2.31 20.15
CA MET A 82 8.35 -2.18 19.56
C MET A 82 7.88 -3.51 18.94
N THR A 83 8.72 -4.14 18.11
CA THR A 83 8.46 -5.46 17.53
C THR A 83 8.09 -6.49 18.61
N GLU A 84 8.87 -6.55 19.69
CA GLU A 84 8.64 -7.47 20.79
C GLU A 84 7.37 -7.14 21.59
N ALA A 85 7.06 -5.86 21.78
CA ALA A 85 5.84 -5.43 22.46
C ALA A 85 4.59 -5.89 21.68
N TYR A 86 4.53 -5.65 20.38
CA TYR A 86 3.41 -6.11 19.54
C TYR A 86 3.29 -7.64 19.48
N ARG A 87 4.42 -8.37 19.49
CA ARG A 87 4.41 -9.83 19.63
C ARG A 87 3.79 -10.27 20.96
N LYS A 88 4.16 -9.63 22.08
CA LYS A 88 3.61 -9.92 23.41
C LYS A 88 2.11 -9.58 23.53
N LEU A 89 1.64 -8.55 22.83
CA LEU A 89 0.22 -8.22 22.73
C LEU A 89 -0.61 -9.28 21.98
N GLY A 90 0.05 -10.24 21.30
CA GLY A 90 -0.60 -11.36 20.62
C GLY A 90 -0.86 -11.11 19.13
N CYS A 91 -0.21 -10.12 18.52
CA CYS A 91 -0.37 -9.85 17.10
C CYS A 91 0.38 -10.87 16.22
N GLU A 92 -0.27 -11.31 15.14
CA GLU A 92 0.33 -12.11 14.08
C GLU A 92 1.39 -11.31 13.33
N GLN A 93 2.59 -11.86 13.29
CA GLN A 93 3.78 -11.23 12.73
C GLN A 93 3.80 -11.34 11.20
N SER A 94 2.85 -10.71 10.51
CA SER A 94 2.75 -10.72 9.03
C SER A 94 3.70 -9.72 8.35
N TRP A 95 3.98 -8.60 9.01
CA TRP A 95 4.88 -7.52 8.60
C TRP A 95 4.75 -7.13 7.11
N THR A 96 3.56 -6.71 6.72
CA THR A 96 3.29 -6.32 5.33
C THR A 96 2.14 -5.33 5.25
N CYS A 97 2.24 -4.36 4.34
CA CYS A 97 1.16 -3.46 3.99
C CYS A 97 0.08 -4.10 3.10
N ALA A 98 0.26 -5.36 2.68
CA ALA A 98 -0.69 -6.11 1.88
C ALA A 98 -1.16 -7.38 2.64
N PRO A 99 -1.85 -7.24 3.80
CA PRO A 99 -2.20 -8.38 4.66
C PRO A 99 -3.15 -9.38 3.97
N TYR A 100 -3.92 -8.94 2.98
CA TYR A 100 -4.79 -9.77 2.16
C TYR A 100 -4.03 -10.79 1.29
N GLN A 101 -2.77 -10.51 0.92
CA GLN A 101 -1.87 -11.47 0.28
C GLN A 101 -1.37 -12.53 1.28
N ALA A 102 -1.28 -12.16 2.57
CA ALA A 102 -0.88 -13.06 3.66
C ALA A 102 -2.06 -13.87 4.26
N GLY A 103 -3.20 -13.94 3.55
CA GLY A 103 -4.37 -14.70 3.99
C GLY A 103 -5.23 -14.00 5.06
N HIS A 104 -5.00 -12.71 5.34
CA HIS A 104 -5.93 -11.94 6.17
C HIS A 104 -7.01 -11.31 5.29
N ARG A 105 -8.10 -12.05 5.05
CA ARG A 105 -9.18 -11.64 4.15
C ARG A 105 -10.53 -11.67 4.87
N PRO A 106 -10.96 -10.56 5.49
CA PRO A 106 -12.28 -10.47 6.12
C PRO A 106 -13.41 -10.69 5.10
N GLU A 107 -14.56 -11.17 5.59
CA GLU A 107 -15.75 -11.38 4.78
C GLU A 107 -16.38 -10.06 4.33
N PHE A 108 -17.06 -10.09 3.19
CA PHE A 108 -17.83 -8.96 2.68
C PHE A 108 -18.80 -8.42 3.74
N GLY A 109 -18.83 -7.10 3.92
CA GLY A 109 -19.69 -6.40 4.88
C GLY A 109 -19.24 -6.46 6.33
N SER A 110 -18.18 -7.19 6.67
CA SER A 110 -17.67 -7.26 8.05
C SER A 110 -16.94 -5.98 8.46
N ASP A 111 -17.14 -5.54 9.70
CA ASP A 111 -16.41 -4.42 10.29
C ASP A 111 -15.04 -4.87 10.81
N VAL A 112 -13.98 -4.14 10.45
CA VAL A 112 -12.59 -4.40 10.88
C VAL A 112 -11.88 -3.11 11.30
N ALA A 113 -10.75 -3.23 11.99
CA ALA A 113 -9.89 -2.10 12.33
C ALA A 113 -8.54 -2.21 11.62
N TRP A 114 -8.48 -1.82 10.34
CA TRP A 114 -7.25 -1.81 9.55
C TRP A 114 -6.76 -0.37 9.39
N GLY A 115 -5.52 -0.07 9.78
CA GLY A 115 -5.00 1.30 9.79
C GLY A 115 -4.23 1.71 8.53
N GLU A 116 -3.48 0.78 7.93
CA GLU A 116 -2.55 1.05 6.83
C GLU A 116 -3.31 1.48 5.55
N SER A 117 -2.86 2.55 4.89
CA SER A 117 -3.64 3.21 3.83
C SER A 117 -3.98 2.34 2.61
N ASN A 118 -3.05 1.48 2.15
CA ASN A 118 -3.35 0.54 1.08
C ASN A 118 -4.28 -0.58 1.56
N ALA A 119 -4.03 -1.14 2.75
CA ALA A 119 -4.86 -2.17 3.35
C ALA A 119 -6.30 -1.67 3.57
N VAL A 120 -6.48 -0.44 4.03
CA VAL A 120 -7.78 0.24 4.18
C VAL A 120 -8.54 0.27 2.86
N VAL A 121 -7.92 0.81 1.80
CA VAL A 121 -8.59 0.96 0.51
C VAL A 121 -8.88 -0.40 -0.10
N PHE A 122 -7.95 -1.35 -0.03
CA PHE A 122 -8.18 -2.69 -0.56
C PHE A 122 -9.30 -3.43 0.21
N CYS A 123 -9.30 -3.32 1.54
CA CYS A 123 -10.34 -3.89 2.40
C CYS A 123 -11.72 -3.34 2.05
N ASN A 124 -11.82 -2.02 1.89
CA ASN A 124 -13.07 -1.35 1.54
C ASN A 124 -13.53 -1.67 0.11
N SER A 125 -12.66 -1.48 -0.87
CA SER A 125 -13.02 -1.53 -2.30
C SER A 125 -13.05 -2.94 -2.86
N VAL A 126 -12.07 -3.78 -2.51
CA VAL A 126 -11.88 -5.09 -3.18
C VAL A 126 -12.54 -6.21 -2.37
N LEU A 127 -12.42 -6.19 -1.04
CA LEU A 127 -13.05 -7.19 -0.18
C LEU A 127 -14.49 -6.82 0.20
N GLY A 128 -14.85 -5.54 0.14
CA GLY A 128 -16.15 -5.04 0.61
C GLY A 128 -16.35 -5.14 2.13
N ALA A 129 -15.28 -5.39 2.88
CA ALA A 129 -15.27 -5.23 4.33
C ALA A 129 -15.18 -3.73 4.67
N ARG A 130 -15.37 -3.37 5.94
CA ARG A 130 -15.59 -1.99 6.36
C ARG A 130 -14.56 -1.56 7.38
N THR A 131 -13.80 -0.52 7.04
CA THR A 131 -12.80 0.08 7.92
C THR A 131 -12.64 1.55 7.62
N ASN A 132 -12.23 2.32 8.63
CA ASN A 132 -11.74 3.68 8.43
C ASN A 132 -10.22 3.70 8.37
N ARG A 133 -9.66 4.84 7.97
CA ARG A 133 -8.25 5.14 8.20
C ARG A 133 -8.06 5.51 9.66
N TYR A 134 -7.58 4.56 10.46
CA TYR A 134 -7.26 4.77 11.87
C TYR A 134 -5.90 5.45 12.00
N GLY A 135 -5.80 6.40 12.93
CA GLY A 135 -4.49 6.90 13.34
C GLY A 135 -3.74 5.86 14.16
N ASP A 136 -2.42 5.99 14.19
CA ASP A 136 -1.55 5.20 15.06
C ASP A 136 -2.10 5.19 16.50
N PHE A 137 -1.92 4.06 17.18
CA PHE A 137 -2.41 3.76 18.53
C PHE A 137 -3.91 3.41 18.61
N LEU A 138 -4.75 3.97 17.76
CA LEU A 138 -6.19 3.68 17.79
C LEU A 138 -6.49 2.29 17.22
N ASP A 139 -5.79 1.88 16.17
CA ASP A 139 -5.88 0.55 15.56
C ASP A 139 -5.65 -0.60 16.58
N ILE A 140 -4.56 -0.54 17.35
CA ILE A 140 -4.25 -1.53 18.39
C ILE A 140 -5.19 -1.40 19.58
N ALA A 141 -5.65 -0.19 19.91
CA ALA A 141 -6.66 -0.01 20.95
C ALA A 141 -7.99 -0.66 20.54
N CYS A 142 -8.39 -0.54 19.27
CA CYS A 142 -9.56 -1.20 18.71
C CYS A 142 -9.40 -2.73 18.74
N ALA A 143 -8.23 -3.25 18.37
CA ALA A 143 -7.92 -4.67 18.40
C ALA A 143 -7.98 -5.28 19.81
N ILE A 144 -7.43 -4.59 20.81
CA ILE A 144 -7.49 -4.99 22.23
C ILE A 144 -8.93 -4.90 22.76
N ALA A 145 -9.68 -3.87 22.37
CA ALA A 145 -11.07 -3.73 22.79
C ALA A 145 -12.03 -4.70 22.06
N GLY A 146 -11.63 -5.23 20.89
CA GLY A 146 -12.52 -5.92 19.96
C GLY A 146 -13.64 -5.00 19.44
N ARG A 147 -13.39 -3.69 19.41
CA ARG A 147 -14.40 -2.66 19.10
C ARG A 147 -13.81 -1.50 18.33
N ALA A 148 -14.58 -0.91 17.43
CA ALA A 148 -14.24 0.32 16.72
C ALA A 148 -15.38 1.36 16.82
N PRO A 149 -15.09 2.66 16.66
CA PRO A 149 -16.14 3.68 16.58
C PRO A 149 -17.08 3.48 15.37
N ASP A 150 -18.39 3.61 15.57
CA ASP A 150 -19.40 3.59 14.50
C ASP A 150 -19.43 4.93 13.73
N TYR A 151 -18.56 5.10 12.73
CA TYR A 151 -18.49 6.31 11.91
C TYR A 151 -17.88 6.03 10.52
N GLY A 152 -17.93 7.05 9.66
CA GLY A 152 -17.24 7.01 8.37
C GLY A 152 -17.67 5.82 7.52
N LEU A 153 -16.69 5.11 6.96
CA LEU A 153 -16.89 4.00 6.02
C LEU A 153 -17.40 2.70 6.66
N HIS A 154 -17.61 2.66 7.99
CA HIS A 154 -18.44 1.62 8.62
C HIS A 154 -19.92 1.74 8.25
N ARG A 155 -20.36 2.95 7.87
CA ARG A 155 -21.76 3.23 7.60
C ARG A 155 -22.08 3.17 6.11
N PRO A 156 -23.08 2.38 5.68
CA PRO A 156 -23.43 2.25 4.27
C PRO A 156 -23.68 3.57 3.55
N GLU A 157 -24.31 4.54 4.20
CA GLU A 157 -24.61 5.85 3.61
C GLU A 157 -23.35 6.65 3.21
N ASN A 158 -22.22 6.40 3.88
CA ASN A 158 -20.94 7.07 3.59
C ASN A 158 -20.11 6.33 2.53
N ARG A 159 -20.56 5.15 2.09
CA ARG A 159 -19.87 4.31 1.09
C ARG A 159 -20.38 4.53 -0.32
N ARG A 160 -21.48 5.26 -0.48
CA ARG A 160 -22.06 5.64 -1.77
C ARG A 160 -21.08 6.51 -2.57
N ALA A 161 -20.89 6.18 -3.85
CA ALA A 161 -20.17 7.04 -4.78
C ALA A 161 -20.89 8.38 -4.97
N ARG A 162 -20.11 9.46 -4.98
CA ARG A 162 -20.55 10.84 -5.25
C ARG A 162 -20.06 11.33 -6.60
N LEU A 163 -18.99 10.73 -7.13
CA LEU A 163 -18.38 11.10 -8.40
C LEU A 163 -18.36 9.91 -9.36
N LEU A 164 -18.46 10.20 -10.65
CA LEU A 164 -18.27 9.22 -11.73
C LEU A 164 -16.94 9.50 -12.44
N PHE A 165 -16.06 8.51 -12.49
CA PHE A 165 -14.75 8.59 -13.12
C PHE A 165 -14.74 7.69 -14.38
N ASP A 166 -14.87 8.30 -15.55
CA ASP A 166 -15.10 7.60 -16.82
C ASP A 166 -13.80 7.44 -17.60
N VAL A 167 -13.32 6.20 -17.75
CA VAL A 167 -12.08 5.87 -18.46
C VAL A 167 -12.29 5.32 -19.88
N ARG A 168 -13.52 5.39 -20.43
CA ARG A 168 -13.83 4.83 -21.76
C ARG A 168 -13.04 5.45 -22.91
N ALA A 169 -12.52 6.66 -22.74
CA ALA A 169 -11.71 7.32 -23.75
C ALA A 169 -10.24 6.81 -23.80
N LEU A 170 -9.84 5.93 -22.87
CA LEU A 170 -8.49 5.40 -22.83
C LEU A 170 -8.35 4.14 -23.70
N PRO A 171 -7.19 3.92 -24.34
CA PRO A 171 -6.95 2.72 -25.14
C PRO A 171 -7.05 1.44 -24.31
N ALA A 172 -7.72 0.41 -24.83
CA ALA A 172 -7.82 -0.89 -24.16
C ALA A 172 -6.44 -1.53 -23.87
N ALA A 173 -5.47 -1.32 -24.77
CA ALA A 173 -4.09 -1.78 -24.57
C ALA A 173 -3.41 -1.11 -23.37
N PHE A 174 -3.71 0.16 -23.10
CA PHE A 174 -3.21 0.85 -21.92
C PHE A 174 -3.86 0.27 -20.65
N LEU A 175 -5.19 0.12 -20.63
CA LEU A 175 -5.91 -0.46 -19.48
C LEU A 175 -5.51 -1.92 -19.16
N ALA A 176 -5.00 -2.64 -20.16
CA ALA A 176 -4.45 -3.99 -19.98
C ALA A 176 -3.00 -4.01 -19.44
N SER A 177 -2.33 -2.85 -19.37
CA SER A 177 -0.96 -2.72 -18.88
C SER A 177 -0.92 -2.45 -17.38
N GLU A 178 0.08 -2.99 -16.67
CA GLU A 178 0.25 -2.77 -15.23
C GLU A 178 0.49 -1.29 -14.89
N ILE A 179 1.20 -0.56 -15.75
CA ILE A 179 1.53 0.86 -15.55
C ILE A 179 0.28 1.75 -15.47
N ALA A 180 -0.84 1.32 -16.05
CA ALA A 180 -2.07 2.11 -16.07
C ALA A 180 -2.63 2.31 -14.66
N TRP A 181 -2.53 1.31 -13.80
CA TRP A 181 -3.25 1.29 -12.53
C TRP A 181 -2.66 2.24 -11.49
N PRO A 182 -1.34 2.33 -11.26
CA PRO A 182 -0.79 3.39 -10.41
C PRO A 182 -1.02 4.79 -10.99
N VAL A 183 -0.96 4.97 -12.31
CA VAL A 183 -1.21 6.28 -12.96
C VAL A 183 -2.66 6.71 -12.78
N LEU A 184 -3.61 5.82 -13.08
CA LEU A 184 -5.04 6.03 -12.88
C LEU A 184 -5.38 6.27 -11.42
N GLY A 185 -4.82 5.48 -10.50
CA GLY A 185 -5.02 5.66 -9.07
C GLY A 185 -4.50 7.02 -8.60
N SER A 186 -3.32 7.43 -9.08
CA SER A 186 -2.74 8.72 -8.73
C SER A 186 -3.57 9.91 -9.24
N LEU A 187 -4.11 9.81 -10.46
CA LEU A 187 -5.05 10.79 -11.02
C LEU A 187 -6.36 10.81 -10.24
N TYR A 188 -6.96 9.63 -10.04
CA TYR A 188 -8.20 9.46 -9.29
C TYR A 188 -8.09 10.09 -7.90
N GLY A 189 -7.01 9.81 -7.15
CA GLY A 189 -6.82 10.39 -5.83
C GLY A 189 -6.77 11.92 -5.85
N ARG A 190 -6.13 12.54 -6.84
CA ARG A 190 -6.07 14.00 -6.96
C ARG A 190 -7.42 14.63 -7.29
N GLU A 191 -8.19 14.00 -8.16
CA GLU A 191 -9.49 14.52 -8.61
C GLU A 191 -10.60 14.25 -7.59
N VAL A 192 -10.56 13.10 -6.90
CA VAL A 192 -11.63 12.63 -6.01
C VAL A 192 -11.37 13.00 -4.55
N GLY A 193 -10.11 13.10 -4.13
CA GLY A 193 -9.76 13.37 -2.73
C GLY A 193 -10.32 12.32 -1.77
N ASN A 194 -10.97 12.78 -0.70
CA ASN A 194 -11.57 11.92 0.32
C ASN A 194 -13.04 11.55 0.05
N ALA A 195 -13.59 11.93 -1.11
CA ALA A 195 -14.90 11.46 -1.55
C ALA A 195 -14.82 10.01 -2.06
N VAL A 196 -15.97 9.38 -2.27
CA VAL A 196 -16.06 8.07 -2.92
C VAL A 196 -16.46 8.30 -4.37
N GLY A 197 -15.74 7.71 -5.32
CA GLY A 197 -16.09 7.73 -6.74
C GLY A 197 -16.22 6.33 -7.33
N VAL A 198 -17.03 6.19 -8.37
CA VAL A 198 -17.14 4.97 -9.17
C VAL A 198 -16.41 5.11 -10.50
N VAL A 199 -15.47 4.20 -10.76
CA VAL A 199 -14.78 4.09 -12.05
C VAL A 199 -15.66 3.31 -13.02
N THR A 200 -15.81 3.83 -14.24
CA THR A 200 -16.59 3.20 -15.32
C THR A 200 -15.75 3.10 -16.60
N GLY A 201 -16.10 2.17 -17.48
CA GLY A 201 -15.35 1.95 -18.73
C GLY A 201 -14.29 0.85 -18.66
N ILE A 202 -14.28 0.05 -17.58
CA ILE A 202 -13.43 -1.13 -17.48
C ILE A 202 -14.21 -2.35 -17.99
N GLU A 203 -13.75 -2.97 -19.07
CA GLU A 203 -14.44 -4.10 -19.70
C GLU A 203 -14.06 -5.46 -19.12
N ARG A 204 -12.88 -5.56 -18.50
CA ARG A 204 -12.33 -6.82 -17.96
C ARG A 204 -11.74 -6.60 -16.58
N HIS A 205 -11.91 -7.58 -15.72
CA HIS A 205 -11.31 -7.57 -14.39
C HIS A 205 -9.77 -7.49 -14.50
N PRO A 206 -9.11 -6.48 -13.91
CA PRO A 206 -7.68 -6.25 -14.14
C PRO A 206 -6.75 -7.09 -13.26
N GLY A 207 -7.32 -7.79 -12.27
CA GLY A 207 -6.58 -8.59 -11.28
C GLY A 207 -6.38 -7.82 -9.97
N GLU A 208 -6.18 -8.54 -8.87
CA GLU A 208 -6.06 -7.91 -7.55
C GLU A 208 -4.80 -7.04 -7.43
N ASP A 209 -3.69 -7.40 -8.09
CA ASP A 209 -2.45 -6.59 -8.07
C ASP A 209 -2.65 -5.22 -8.74
N ALA A 210 -3.44 -5.16 -9.81
CA ALA A 210 -3.84 -3.91 -10.44
C ALA A 210 -4.75 -3.06 -9.53
N LEU A 211 -5.74 -3.68 -8.88
CA LEU A 211 -6.63 -2.99 -7.93
C LEU A 211 -5.86 -2.47 -6.71
N LYS A 212 -4.91 -3.26 -6.21
CA LYS A 212 -3.93 -2.90 -5.17
C LYS A 212 -3.10 -1.69 -5.58
N ALA A 213 -2.51 -1.73 -6.77
CA ALA A 213 -1.69 -0.63 -7.28
C ALA A 213 -2.49 0.67 -7.44
N PHE A 214 -3.72 0.58 -7.98
CA PHE A 214 -4.65 1.69 -8.08
C PHE A 214 -5.00 2.28 -6.72
N GLY A 215 -5.45 1.42 -5.78
CA GLY A 215 -5.86 1.83 -4.45
C GLY A 215 -4.74 2.51 -3.66
N ALA A 216 -3.54 1.96 -3.72
CA ALA A 216 -2.38 2.52 -3.04
C ALA A 216 -1.96 3.89 -3.59
N ALA A 217 -1.97 4.07 -4.91
CA ALA A 217 -1.67 5.34 -5.53
C ALA A 217 -2.74 6.40 -5.19
N ALA A 218 -4.03 6.01 -5.24
CA ALA A 218 -5.16 6.87 -4.90
C ALA A 218 -5.17 7.30 -3.42
N ALA A 219 -4.87 6.37 -2.51
CA ALA A 219 -4.73 6.66 -1.08
C ALA A 219 -3.60 7.66 -0.80
N SER A 220 -2.50 7.54 -1.55
CA SER A 220 -1.31 8.39 -1.38
C SER A 220 -1.53 9.80 -1.94
N SER A 221 -2.13 9.93 -3.13
CA SER A 221 -2.33 11.24 -3.77
C SER A 221 -3.60 11.97 -3.32
N GLY A 222 -4.59 11.25 -2.77
CA GLY A 222 -5.92 11.78 -2.48
C GLY A 222 -6.50 11.50 -1.10
N ALA A 223 -5.84 10.70 -0.26
CA ALA A 223 -6.43 10.17 0.97
C ALA A 223 -7.75 9.38 0.73
N VAL A 224 -7.90 8.79 -0.46
CA VAL A 224 -9.00 7.89 -0.80
C VAL A 224 -9.05 6.75 0.22
N GLY A 225 -10.23 6.49 0.78
CA GLY A 225 -10.48 5.37 1.71
C GLY A 225 -11.30 4.22 1.12
N LEU A 226 -12.03 4.50 0.04
CA LEU A 226 -12.88 3.57 -0.71
C LEU A 226 -13.02 4.09 -2.14
N PHE A 227 -12.96 3.19 -3.11
CA PHE A 227 -13.33 3.43 -4.50
C PHE A 227 -14.22 2.29 -4.98
N HIS A 228 -15.05 2.57 -5.98
CA HIS A 228 -15.80 1.54 -6.68
C HIS A 228 -15.28 1.42 -8.11
N ILE A 229 -15.30 0.21 -8.66
CA ILE A 229 -15.18 -0.04 -10.11
C ILE A 229 -16.41 -0.82 -10.53
N ALA A 230 -17.23 -0.21 -11.38
CA ALA A 230 -18.49 -0.79 -11.82
C ALA A 230 -18.27 -2.16 -12.50
N GLY A 231 -19.03 -3.16 -12.05
CA GLY A 231 -18.95 -4.55 -12.52
C GLY A 231 -17.76 -5.35 -11.95
N ILE A 232 -16.92 -4.75 -11.10
CA ILE A 232 -15.70 -5.39 -10.55
C ILE A 232 -15.72 -5.42 -9.02
N THR A 233 -15.87 -4.26 -8.37
CA THR A 233 -15.87 -4.20 -6.90
C THR A 233 -17.22 -4.68 -6.35
N PRO A 234 -17.26 -5.41 -5.23
CA PRO A 234 -18.45 -6.15 -4.78
C PRO A 234 -19.64 -5.27 -4.41
N GLU A 235 -19.42 -4.01 -4.03
CA GLU A 235 -20.49 -3.03 -3.73
C GLU A 235 -21.01 -2.27 -4.98
N ALA A 236 -20.44 -2.54 -6.17
CA ALA A 236 -20.73 -1.80 -7.39
C ALA A 236 -20.94 -2.74 -8.58
N ALA A 237 -22.02 -3.52 -8.54
CA ALA A 237 -22.41 -4.37 -9.69
C ALA A 237 -22.57 -3.55 -10.99
N ASP A 238 -23.02 -2.31 -10.86
CA ASP A 238 -23.12 -1.32 -11.93
C ASP A 238 -22.94 0.10 -11.35
N PRO A 239 -22.78 1.14 -12.20
CA PRO A 239 -22.60 2.51 -11.74
C PRO A 239 -23.79 3.03 -10.92
N GLN A 240 -25.02 2.65 -11.29
CA GLN A 240 -26.25 3.11 -10.63
C GLN A 240 -26.31 2.62 -9.18
N THR A 241 -25.94 1.37 -8.94
CA THR A 241 -25.87 0.76 -7.61
C THR A 241 -24.84 1.47 -6.75
N ALA A 242 -23.64 1.73 -7.29
CA ALA A 242 -22.59 2.45 -6.56
C ALA A 242 -23.00 3.89 -6.18
N LEU A 243 -23.78 4.54 -7.05
CA LEU A 243 -24.31 5.89 -6.86
C LEU A 243 -25.63 5.93 -6.07
N ASP A 244 -26.15 4.78 -5.61
CA ASP A 244 -27.46 4.66 -4.93
C ASP A 244 -28.62 5.25 -5.78
N ASN A 245 -28.53 5.11 -7.11
CA ASN A 245 -29.44 5.68 -8.10
C ASN A 245 -29.56 7.22 -8.05
N ILE A 246 -28.55 7.91 -7.51
CA ILE A 246 -28.45 9.37 -7.49
C ILE A 246 -27.51 9.83 -8.61
N GLU A 247 -27.85 10.94 -9.27
CA GLU A 247 -26.95 11.56 -10.25
C GLU A 247 -25.61 11.93 -9.60
N PRO A 248 -24.47 11.65 -10.24
CA PRO A 248 -23.16 11.99 -9.69
C PRO A 248 -23.02 13.52 -9.57
N GLU A 249 -22.45 13.97 -8.46
CA GLU A 249 -22.17 15.39 -8.22
C GLU A 249 -21.21 15.95 -9.27
N GLN A 250 -20.32 15.10 -9.79
CA GLN A 250 -19.39 15.42 -10.86
C GLN A 250 -19.09 14.17 -11.69
N THR A 251 -19.00 14.36 -13.01
CA THR A 251 -18.44 13.36 -13.94
C THR A 251 -17.08 13.82 -14.44
N ILE A 252 -16.04 13.05 -14.14
CA ILE A 252 -14.68 13.25 -14.62
C ILE A 252 -14.47 12.33 -15.82
N ARG A 253 -14.38 12.91 -17.01
CA ARG A 253 -14.08 12.16 -18.25
C ARG A 253 -12.58 12.14 -18.44
N VAL A 254 -11.97 10.98 -18.24
CA VAL A 254 -10.52 10.82 -18.24
C VAL A 254 -10.01 10.78 -19.67
N THR A 255 -9.13 11.72 -20.02
CA THR A 255 -8.53 11.79 -21.36
C THR A 255 -7.10 11.25 -21.37
N PRO A 256 -6.55 10.87 -22.53
CA PRO A 256 -5.13 10.52 -22.66
C PRO A 256 -4.17 11.61 -22.15
N GLU A 257 -4.52 12.89 -22.31
CA GLU A 257 -3.71 14.02 -21.84
C GLU A 257 -3.67 14.09 -20.31
N MET A 258 -4.81 13.80 -19.64
CA MET A 258 -4.85 13.70 -18.18
C MET A 258 -3.95 12.57 -17.68
N ILE A 259 -3.93 11.43 -18.39
CA ILE A 259 -3.06 10.29 -18.08
C ILE A 259 -1.59 10.65 -18.28
N ALA A 260 -1.25 11.30 -19.40
CA ALA A 260 0.12 11.75 -19.65
C ALA A 260 0.61 12.71 -18.56
N ALA A 261 -0.23 13.68 -18.16
CA ALA A 261 0.08 14.61 -17.08
C ALA A 261 0.22 13.90 -15.72
N ALA A 262 -0.68 12.97 -15.40
CA ALA A 262 -0.63 12.18 -14.18
C ALA A 262 0.65 11.33 -14.12
N ARG A 263 1.02 10.65 -15.21
CA ARG A 263 2.25 9.87 -15.33
C ARG A 263 3.49 10.75 -15.16
N ALA A 264 3.55 11.89 -15.84
CA ALA A 264 4.67 12.82 -15.74
C ALA A 264 4.88 13.31 -14.30
N SER A 265 3.79 13.60 -13.58
CA SER A 265 3.85 14.08 -12.19
C SER A 265 4.32 13.05 -11.16
N LEU A 266 4.43 11.77 -11.54
CA LEU A 266 5.03 10.73 -10.69
C LEU A 266 6.57 10.75 -10.73
N SER A 267 7.17 11.56 -11.61
CA SER A 267 8.62 11.77 -11.67
C SER A 267 8.97 13.15 -11.12
N THR A 268 9.97 13.21 -10.23
CA THR A 268 10.55 14.47 -9.74
C THR A 268 11.90 14.78 -10.38
N ALA A 269 12.63 13.77 -10.85
CA ALA A 269 13.85 13.95 -11.63
C ALA A 269 13.51 14.18 -13.11
N GLN A 270 13.77 15.39 -13.59
CA GLN A 270 13.69 15.69 -15.03
C GLN A 270 15.06 15.43 -15.68
N HIS A 271 15.06 14.75 -16.84
CA HIS A 271 16.27 14.51 -17.65
C HIS A 271 17.41 13.77 -16.95
N ALA A 272 17.10 12.82 -16.05
CA ALA A 272 18.11 11.96 -15.45
C ALA A 272 18.88 11.19 -16.55
N THR A 273 20.21 11.18 -16.48
CA THR A 273 21.09 10.45 -17.40
C THR A 273 21.63 9.14 -16.82
N ALA A 274 21.41 8.93 -15.51
CA ALA A 274 21.73 7.74 -14.75
C ALA A 274 20.68 7.56 -13.64
N ILE A 275 20.55 6.33 -13.15
CA ILE A 275 19.81 6.00 -11.93
C ILE A 275 20.75 5.30 -10.95
N ASP A 276 20.47 5.39 -9.65
CA ASP A 276 21.30 4.80 -8.60
C ASP A 276 20.69 3.55 -7.99
N ALA A 277 19.36 3.45 -8.07
CA ALA A 277 18.61 2.31 -7.59
C ALA A 277 17.25 2.23 -8.29
N VAL A 278 16.64 1.05 -8.20
CA VAL A 278 15.22 0.83 -8.47
C VAL A 278 14.55 0.39 -7.17
N ALA A 279 13.34 0.86 -6.89
CA ALA A 279 12.51 0.32 -5.80
C ALA A 279 11.11 -0.02 -6.28
N ILE A 280 10.67 -1.23 -5.98
CA ILE A 280 9.35 -1.76 -6.32
C ILE A 280 8.75 -2.47 -5.11
N GLY A 281 7.42 -2.69 -5.11
CA GLY A 281 6.74 -3.34 -3.99
C GLY A 281 6.21 -2.37 -2.94
N SER A 282 5.57 -1.28 -3.37
CA SER A 282 4.67 -0.51 -2.50
C SER A 282 3.34 -0.29 -3.19
N PRO A 283 2.34 -1.14 -2.92
CA PRO A 283 2.30 -2.16 -1.87
C PRO A 283 3.22 -3.37 -2.12
N HIS A 284 3.53 -4.12 -1.06
CA HIS A 284 4.42 -5.29 -1.10
C HIS A 284 4.10 -6.24 -2.25
N LEU A 285 5.14 -6.67 -2.98
CA LEU A 285 4.99 -7.53 -4.15
C LEU A 285 4.32 -8.86 -3.80
N SER A 286 3.43 -9.32 -4.67
CA SER A 286 2.87 -10.67 -4.72
C SER A 286 3.90 -11.66 -5.28
N LEU A 287 3.58 -12.95 -5.21
CA LEU A 287 4.39 -13.99 -5.85
C LEU A 287 4.40 -13.81 -7.38
N ASP A 288 3.24 -13.57 -7.99
CA ASP A 288 3.08 -13.36 -9.43
C ASP A 288 3.92 -12.17 -9.93
N GLU A 289 3.98 -11.09 -9.15
CA GLU A 289 4.84 -9.94 -9.47
C GLU A 289 6.34 -10.30 -9.43
N PHE A 290 6.77 -11.19 -8.52
CA PHE A 290 8.14 -11.71 -8.51
C PHE A 290 8.44 -12.63 -9.68
N GLU A 291 7.50 -13.49 -10.06
CA GLU A 291 7.65 -14.34 -11.24
C GLU A 291 7.81 -13.47 -12.49
N ARG A 292 6.99 -12.43 -12.62
CA ARG A 292 7.11 -11.45 -13.71
C ARG A 292 8.44 -10.71 -13.68
N LEU A 293 8.90 -10.27 -12.50
CA LEU A 293 10.21 -9.64 -12.33
C LEU A 293 11.33 -10.57 -12.79
N ALA A 294 11.29 -11.85 -12.39
CA ALA A 294 12.30 -12.84 -12.77
C ALA A 294 12.31 -13.09 -14.28
N MET A 295 11.13 -13.23 -14.90
CA MET A 295 10.99 -13.36 -16.34
C MET A 295 11.57 -12.16 -17.09
N LEU A 296 11.34 -10.95 -16.59
CA LEU A 296 11.87 -9.74 -17.21
C LEU A 296 13.38 -9.65 -17.03
N ILE A 297 13.93 -9.98 -15.86
CA ILE A 297 15.38 -9.97 -15.63
C ILE A 297 16.08 -11.02 -16.51
N ASP A 298 15.47 -12.19 -16.69
CA ASP A 298 15.98 -13.28 -17.55
C ASP A 298 17.44 -13.64 -17.27
N GLY A 299 17.81 -13.70 -15.98
CA GLY A 299 19.16 -14.02 -15.53
C GLY A 299 20.23 -12.95 -15.79
N ARG A 300 19.86 -11.79 -16.37
CA ARG A 300 20.79 -10.68 -16.66
C ARG A 300 21.30 -10.06 -15.36
N ARG A 301 22.57 -9.64 -15.37
CA ARG A 301 23.17 -8.90 -14.25
C ARG A 301 22.70 -7.44 -14.28
N LEU A 302 22.29 -6.95 -13.12
CA LEU A 302 21.87 -5.58 -12.92
C LEU A 302 23.08 -4.69 -12.63
N SER A 303 23.17 -3.54 -13.30
CA SER A 303 24.20 -2.52 -13.05
C SER A 303 23.90 -1.69 -11.80
N VAL A 304 22.62 -1.54 -11.45
CA VAL A 304 22.16 -0.93 -10.20
C VAL A 304 21.13 -1.83 -9.51
N PRO A 305 21.02 -1.81 -8.17
CA PRO A 305 20.16 -2.74 -7.45
C PRO A 305 18.68 -2.46 -7.67
N ILE A 306 17.89 -3.53 -7.79
CA ILE A 306 16.43 -3.48 -7.62
C ILE A 306 16.09 -3.87 -6.18
N HIS A 307 15.58 -2.92 -5.39
CA HIS A 307 15.03 -3.17 -4.07
C HIS A 307 13.57 -3.62 -4.19
N ALA A 308 13.33 -4.94 -4.06
CA ALA A 308 12.02 -5.56 -4.18
C ALA A 308 11.40 -5.78 -2.80
N CYS A 309 10.46 -4.92 -2.41
CA CYS A 309 9.80 -4.96 -1.10
C CYS A 309 8.65 -5.97 -1.07
N THR A 310 8.63 -6.85 -0.08
CA THR A 310 7.61 -7.90 0.03
C THR A 310 7.37 -8.39 1.47
N GLY A 311 6.32 -9.18 1.68
CA GLY A 311 6.04 -9.82 2.96
C GLY A 311 6.75 -11.17 3.09
N ARG A 312 7.04 -11.58 4.34
CA ARG A 312 7.66 -12.87 4.67
C ARG A 312 6.97 -14.12 4.11
N HIS A 313 5.65 -14.03 3.89
CA HIS A 313 4.86 -15.13 3.30
C HIS A 313 5.29 -15.40 1.85
N VAL A 314 5.64 -14.35 1.09
CA VAL A 314 6.18 -14.48 -0.26
C VAL A 314 7.64 -14.95 -0.21
N VAL A 315 8.47 -14.40 0.69
CA VAL A 315 9.87 -14.82 0.84
C VAL A 315 9.98 -16.34 1.08
N THR A 316 9.12 -16.89 1.93
CA THR A 316 9.06 -18.34 2.20
C THR A 316 8.86 -19.14 0.91
N GLU A 317 7.99 -18.66 0.03
CA GLU A 317 7.69 -19.33 -1.25
C GLU A 317 8.82 -19.14 -2.28
N LEU A 318 9.44 -17.95 -2.32
CA LEU A 318 10.63 -17.70 -3.14
C LEU A 318 11.82 -18.58 -2.73
N ASP A 319 11.98 -18.83 -1.42
CA ASP A 319 13.01 -19.74 -0.90
C ASP A 319 12.71 -21.19 -1.27
N ARG A 320 11.45 -21.62 -1.18
CA ARG A 320 11.00 -22.98 -1.53
C ARG A 320 11.26 -23.30 -3.01
N THR A 321 11.07 -22.34 -3.90
CA THR A 321 11.25 -22.50 -5.35
C THR A 321 12.69 -22.22 -5.82
N GLY A 322 13.54 -21.67 -4.94
CA GLY A 322 14.89 -21.22 -5.29
C GLY A 322 14.94 -19.89 -6.06
N LEU A 323 13.77 -19.27 -6.31
CA LEU A 323 13.65 -18.02 -7.07
C LEU A 323 14.33 -16.86 -6.36
N ARG A 324 14.31 -16.83 -5.02
CA ARG A 324 15.01 -15.80 -4.22
C ARG A 324 16.50 -15.73 -4.59
N LYS A 325 17.19 -16.86 -4.53
CA LYS A 325 18.63 -16.96 -4.82
C LYS A 325 18.93 -16.57 -6.27
N ALA A 326 18.07 -16.97 -7.21
CA ALA A 326 18.22 -16.62 -8.62
C ALA A 326 18.18 -15.09 -8.82
N LEU A 327 17.19 -14.42 -8.23
CA LEU A 327 17.03 -12.96 -8.26
C LEU A 327 18.18 -12.24 -7.55
N GLU A 328 18.54 -12.67 -6.34
CA GLU A 328 19.66 -12.09 -5.58
C GLU A 328 20.98 -12.19 -6.34
N SER A 329 21.21 -13.31 -7.04
CA SER A 329 22.41 -13.46 -7.87
C SER A 329 22.49 -12.40 -8.98
N CYS A 330 21.34 -11.97 -9.52
CA CYS A 330 21.25 -10.96 -10.57
C CYS A 330 21.51 -9.54 -10.05
N GLY A 331 21.42 -9.30 -8.74
CA GLY A 331 21.54 -7.97 -8.13
C GLY A 331 20.24 -7.43 -7.53
N VAL A 332 19.20 -8.26 -7.42
CA VAL A 332 17.97 -7.89 -6.71
C VAL A 332 18.21 -7.96 -5.21
N VAL A 333 17.82 -6.92 -4.48
CA VAL A 333 17.83 -6.87 -3.03
C VAL A 333 16.39 -7.10 -2.56
N ILE A 334 16.12 -8.28 -2.00
CA ILE A 334 14.83 -8.55 -1.37
C ILE A 334 14.74 -7.77 -0.06
N VAL A 335 13.68 -6.98 0.09
CA VAL A 335 13.40 -6.23 1.31
C VAL A 335 12.16 -6.83 1.95
N ALA A 336 12.32 -7.47 3.10
CA ALA A 336 11.22 -8.14 3.79
C ALA A 336 10.87 -7.44 5.10
N ASP A 337 9.62 -7.60 5.53
CA ASP A 337 9.06 -7.06 6.79
C ASP A 337 9.04 -5.51 6.89
N THR A 338 9.61 -4.82 5.91
CA THR A 338 9.71 -3.37 5.83
C THR A 338 9.72 -2.88 4.38
N CYS A 339 9.92 -1.58 4.15
CA CYS A 339 10.12 -1.03 2.80
C CYS A 339 11.11 0.14 2.80
N VAL A 340 11.59 0.50 1.61
CA VAL A 340 12.65 1.52 1.43
C VAL A 340 12.26 2.94 1.84
N VAL A 341 10.96 3.25 1.94
CA VAL A 341 10.49 4.60 2.33
C VAL A 341 10.17 4.72 3.81
N VAL A 342 10.23 3.64 4.58
CA VAL A 342 10.00 3.67 6.04
C VAL A 342 11.21 3.21 6.84
N THR A 343 12.16 2.52 6.19
CA THR A 343 13.41 2.06 6.80
C THR A 343 14.59 2.49 5.95
N PRO A 344 15.69 2.99 6.54
CA PRO A 344 16.88 3.39 5.81
C PRO A 344 17.61 2.16 5.26
N ILE A 345 17.22 1.72 4.06
CA ILE A 345 17.82 0.59 3.33
C ILE A 345 18.72 1.11 2.21
N LEU A 346 18.22 2.11 1.48
CA LEU A 346 18.96 2.77 0.41
C LEU A 346 20.26 3.37 0.97
N ALA A 347 21.27 3.49 0.11
CA ALA A 347 22.48 4.20 0.48
C ALA A 347 22.16 5.69 0.70
N GLU A 348 22.87 6.36 1.60
CA GLU A 348 22.77 7.81 1.71
C GLU A 348 23.53 8.42 0.53
N LEU A 349 22.78 8.98 -0.43
CA LEU A 349 23.34 9.57 -1.64
C LEU A 349 22.69 10.92 -1.91
N ALA A 350 23.46 12.00 -1.72
CA ALA A 350 22.99 13.34 -2.05
C ALA A 350 22.71 13.43 -3.56
N GLY A 351 21.47 13.77 -3.92
CA GLY A 351 21.04 13.86 -5.31
C GLY A 351 20.81 12.51 -6.00
N GLY A 352 20.67 11.42 -5.24
CA GLY A 352 20.38 10.10 -5.80
C GLY A 352 19.06 10.06 -6.59
N VAL A 353 19.03 9.26 -7.66
CA VAL A 353 17.85 9.06 -8.51
C VAL A 353 17.36 7.61 -8.38
N LEU A 354 16.11 7.46 -7.95
CA LEU A 354 15.42 6.19 -7.76
C LEU A 354 14.39 6.00 -8.88
N MET A 355 14.41 4.86 -9.54
CA MET A 355 13.33 4.49 -10.46
C MET A 355 12.31 3.57 -9.79
N THR A 356 11.02 3.73 -10.10
CA THR A 356 9.94 2.94 -9.49
C THR A 356 8.74 2.76 -10.42
N ASN A 357 8.04 1.63 -10.31
CA ASN A 357 6.73 1.39 -10.92
C ASN A 357 5.57 1.60 -9.92
N SER A 358 5.86 2.02 -8.69
CA SER A 358 4.87 2.25 -7.65
C SER A 358 4.51 3.73 -7.56
N GLY A 359 3.23 4.05 -7.74
CA GLY A 359 2.72 5.40 -7.50
C GLY A 359 2.88 5.85 -6.04
N LYS A 360 2.86 4.91 -5.08
CA LYS A 360 3.06 5.19 -3.65
C LYS A 360 4.53 5.50 -3.34
N PHE A 361 5.47 4.74 -3.89
CA PHE A 361 6.89 5.10 -3.78
C PHE A 361 7.21 6.39 -4.50
N ALA A 362 6.66 6.63 -5.69
CA ALA A 362 6.83 7.89 -6.37
C ALA A 362 6.40 9.10 -5.53
N HIS A 363 5.32 8.95 -4.76
CA HIS A 363 4.84 9.99 -3.84
C HIS A 363 5.75 10.18 -2.61
N TYR A 364 6.13 9.09 -1.92
CA TYR A 364 6.80 9.19 -0.61
C TYR A 364 8.33 9.20 -0.68
N ALA A 365 8.96 8.62 -1.71
CA ALA A 365 10.40 8.46 -1.76
C ALA A 365 11.18 9.79 -1.66
N PRO A 366 10.79 10.89 -2.34
CA PRO A 366 11.51 12.15 -2.23
C PRO A 366 11.54 12.69 -0.80
N GLY A 367 10.41 12.68 -0.11
CA GLY A 367 10.30 13.20 1.26
C GLY A 367 10.97 12.29 2.30
N ASN A 368 10.89 10.97 2.11
CA ASN A 368 11.31 10.01 3.13
C ASN A 368 12.75 9.50 2.95
N THR A 369 13.28 9.53 1.72
CA THR A 369 14.61 8.99 1.40
C THR A 369 15.58 10.03 0.85
N GLY A 370 15.08 11.19 0.40
CA GLY A 370 15.88 12.21 -0.28
C GLY A 370 16.21 11.90 -1.75
N TYR A 371 15.85 10.73 -2.26
CA TYR A 371 16.03 10.38 -3.67
C TYR A 371 15.00 11.09 -4.55
N SER A 372 15.46 11.67 -5.66
CA SER A 372 14.56 12.08 -6.73
C SER A 372 14.02 10.84 -7.46
N VAL A 373 12.82 10.94 -8.03
CA VAL A 373 12.13 9.79 -8.62
C VAL A 373 12.02 9.91 -10.13
N VAL A 374 12.22 8.77 -10.80
CA VAL A 374 11.75 8.51 -12.16
C VAL A 374 10.71 7.41 -12.12
N TYR A 375 9.54 7.64 -12.73
CA TYR A 375 8.47 6.65 -12.80
C TYR A 375 8.46 5.92 -14.16
N GLY A 376 8.29 4.60 -14.14
CA GLY A 376 8.18 3.77 -15.35
C GLY A 376 7.44 2.46 -15.09
N SER A 377 7.26 1.66 -16.13
CA SER A 377 6.72 0.29 -16.00
C SER A 377 7.72 -0.63 -15.28
N LEU A 378 7.27 -1.82 -14.88
CA LEU A 378 8.18 -2.86 -14.38
C LEU A 378 9.25 -3.23 -15.40
N THR A 379 8.91 -3.28 -16.69
CA THR A 379 9.87 -3.50 -17.78
C THR A 379 10.89 -2.37 -17.83
N ASP A 380 10.44 -1.11 -17.78
CA ASP A 380 11.35 0.06 -17.77
C ASP A 380 12.29 0.01 -16.56
N CYS A 381 11.78 -0.37 -15.39
CA CYS A 381 12.58 -0.55 -14.19
C CYS A 381 13.67 -1.62 -14.38
N VAL A 382 13.34 -2.77 -14.98
CA VAL A 382 14.32 -3.84 -15.23
C VAL A 382 15.35 -3.43 -16.26
N GLU A 383 14.96 -2.88 -17.41
CA GLU A 383 15.90 -2.43 -18.44
C GLU A 383 16.81 -1.31 -17.94
N SER A 384 16.26 -0.40 -17.13
CA SER A 384 17.04 0.67 -16.50
C SER A 384 18.01 0.13 -15.47
N ALA A 385 17.62 -0.87 -14.68
CA ALA A 385 18.50 -1.53 -13.72
C ALA A 385 19.66 -2.27 -14.41
N VAL A 386 19.41 -2.92 -15.55
CA VAL A 386 20.44 -3.60 -16.35
C VAL A 386 21.46 -2.60 -16.90
N THR A 387 21.01 -1.44 -17.39
CA THR A 387 21.89 -0.45 -18.06
C THR A 387 22.47 0.61 -17.13
N GLY A 388 21.89 0.81 -15.94
CA GLY A 388 22.22 1.91 -15.02
C GLY A 388 21.73 3.28 -15.48
N LYS A 389 20.89 3.34 -16.52
CA LYS A 389 20.37 4.57 -17.12
C LYS A 389 18.86 4.44 -17.31
N PRO A 390 18.08 5.55 -17.30
CA PRO A 390 16.66 5.47 -17.63
C PRO A 390 16.46 4.92 -19.05
N VAL A 391 15.76 3.81 -19.15
CA VAL A 391 15.29 3.18 -20.39
C VAL A 391 13.77 3.12 -20.33
N TYR A 392 13.13 3.72 -21.32
CA TYR A 392 11.69 3.65 -21.49
C TYR A 392 11.41 2.78 -22.71
N THR A 393 10.71 1.67 -22.48
CA THR A 393 10.43 0.64 -23.49
C THR A 393 9.16 0.90 -24.29
N ASP A 394 8.54 2.08 -24.09
CA ASP A 394 7.34 2.58 -24.76
C ASP A 394 6.33 1.48 -25.13
N MET A 395 5.59 1.02 -24.12
CA MET A 395 4.31 0.35 -24.35
C MET A 395 3.17 1.33 -24.04
N ALA A 396 2.75 2.03 -25.10
CA ALA A 396 1.52 2.81 -25.24
C ALA A 396 1.34 4.03 -24.31
N ALA A 397 1.72 5.19 -24.82
CA ALA A 397 0.79 6.30 -24.97
C ALA A 397 0.95 6.87 -26.39
#